data_AF-A0A661LHY7-F1
#
_entry.id   AF-A0A661LHY7-F1
#
_cell.length_a   1.000
_cell.length_b   1.000
_cell.length_c   1.000
_cell.angle_alpha   90.00
_cell.angle_beta   90.00
_cell.angle_gamma   90.00
#
_symmetry.space_group_name_H-M   'P 1'
#
loop_
_entity.id
_entity.type
_entity.pdbx_description
1 polymer ?
#
loop_
_entity_poly.entity_id
_entity_poly.type
_entity_poly.pdbx_seq_one_letter_code
_entity_poly.pdbx_strand_id
1 'polypeptide(L)'
;MSLTDLSETPFDPFETLRQREQLIANFLELFSGREDCFARQWVNKDEGTQGYVPVRRPIEPRDVEDHLSGHRTYGIYLMRSDSTVKTAVLDVDLTSQLRAGKLKKEQITMIKKERTYMLDRITELAKEGGLVPLVEFSGAKGYHFWFFFQEPVSAQKIRAVLESISQTLNKDLSCFKIEVFPKQDTLSGKGFGNLVKLPLGIHRLTGKRSYFIQCNDRSVDAQLKFLLAAQRSNPQAITMPASLEAKAKVFVHPRMKQWAAQFPELVTLETLCPPLGQIIACCRNGNELSIKEEKILFQTVGFLPRAKSLLHHILSGQPEYNPHLVDYRLSRVSGSPLGCKRIHSLLGFSGDMCSFKVKAEYPHPLLHINEWNEGSVERSGKIKDLASALENLKAAIAAAEAFLK
;
A
#
# COMPACT_ATOMS: atom_id res chain seq x y z
N MET A 1 -56.24 -0.04 -25.69
CA MET A 1 -55.86 0.77 -24.51
C MET A 1 -54.42 0.35 -24.17
N SER A 2 -53.41 1.03 -24.71
CA SER A 2 -52.77 2.24 -24.13
C SER A 2 -52.00 1.89 -22.85
N LEU A 3 -50.68 1.70 -22.95
CA LEU A 3 -49.60 2.69 -22.65
C LEU A 3 -49.38 2.81 -21.13
N THR A 4 -48.34 2.17 -20.58
CA THR A 4 -46.95 2.65 -20.38
C THR A 4 -46.78 3.50 -19.12
N ASP A 5 -45.57 3.38 -18.57
CA ASP A 5 -44.91 4.31 -17.67
C ASP A 5 -45.44 4.43 -16.25
N LEU A 6 -44.93 3.52 -15.40
CA LEU A 6 -44.41 3.96 -14.11
C LEU A 6 -43.29 4.98 -14.39
N SER A 7 -43.70 6.24 -14.44
CA SER A 7 -42.84 7.41 -14.58
C SER A 7 -41.70 7.36 -13.57
N GLU A 8 -40.48 7.17 -14.06
CA GLU A 8 -39.30 7.73 -13.40
C GLU A 8 -39.55 9.23 -13.28
N THR A 9 -39.79 9.73 -12.07
CA THR A 9 -39.85 11.16 -11.82
C THR A 9 -38.52 11.77 -12.28
N PRO A 10 -38.51 12.70 -13.23
CA PRO A 10 -37.27 13.34 -13.66
C PRO A 10 -36.65 14.05 -12.46
N PHE A 11 -35.37 13.75 -12.18
CA PHE A 11 -34.59 14.44 -11.16
C PHE A 11 -34.78 15.96 -11.29
N ASP A 12 -35.15 16.64 -10.21
CA ASP A 12 -35.31 18.09 -10.18
C ASP A 12 -33.97 18.74 -10.62
N PRO A 13 -33.95 19.55 -11.71
CA PRO A 13 -32.75 20.23 -12.16
C PRO A 13 -32.10 21.10 -11.08
N PHE A 14 -32.90 21.68 -10.17
CA PHE A 14 -32.38 22.47 -9.06
C PHE A 14 -31.70 21.61 -8.00
N GLU A 15 -32.25 20.43 -7.71
CA GLU A 15 -31.64 19.48 -6.77
C GLU A 15 -30.31 18.94 -7.31
N THR A 16 -30.27 18.63 -8.61
CA THR A 16 -29.06 18.17 -9.30
C THR A 16 -27.97 19.24 -9.27
N LEU A 17 -28.31 20.49 -9.56
CA LEU A 17 -27.38 21.62 -9.50
C LEU A 17 -26.84 21.81 -8.08
N ARG A 18 -27.71 21.82 -7.07
CA ARG A 18 -27.32 21.98 -5.66
C ARG A 18 -26.41 20.84 -5.19
N GLN A 19 -26.71 19.60 -5.58
CA GLN A 19 -25.85 18.47 -5.29
C GLN A 19 -24.47 18.66 -5.93
N ARG A 20 -24.41 19.11 -7.19
CA ARG A 20 -23.14 19.38 -7.87
C ARG A 20 -22.32 20.45 -7.14
N GLU A 21 -22.96 21.56 -6.76
CA GLU A 21 -22.31 22.63 -6.00
C GLU A 21 -21.72 22.13 -4.67
N GLN A 22 -22.46 21.31 -3.92
CA GLN A 22 -21.98 20.70 -2.68
C GLN A 22 -20.76 19.80 -2.91
N LEU A 23 -20.77 18.99 -3.97
CA LEU A 23 -19.66 18.11 -4.31
C LEU A 23 -18.40 18.91 -4.68
N ILE A 24 -18.55 19.98 -5.46
CA ILE A 24 -17.45 20.88 -5.84
C ILE A 24 -16.91 21.64 -4.62
N ALA A 25 -17.78 22.11 -3.73
CA ALA A 25 -17.38 22.76 -2.49
C ALA A 25 -16.55 21.82 -1.59
N ASN A 26 -16.98 20.57 -1.42
CA ASN A 26 -16.22 19.57 -0.66
C ASN A 26 -14.87 19.26 -1.33
N PHE A 27 -14.82 19.17 -2.66
CA PHE A 27 -13.57 18.99 -3.40
C PHE A 27 -12.58 20.14 -3.13
N LEU A 28 -13.04 21.38 -3.22
CA LEU A 28 -12.23 22.57 -2.91
C LEU A 28 -11.75 22.57 -1.46
N GLU A 29 -12.58 22.13 -0.52
CA GLU A 29 -12.22 22.08 0.89
C GLU A 29 -11.10 21.06 1.15
N LEU A 30 -11.22 19.84 0.60
CA LEU A 30 -10.24 18.77 0.74
C LEU A 30 -8.91 19.11 0.04
N PHE A 31 -8.99 19.65 -1.18
CA PHE A 31 -7.82 19.97 -2.00
C PHE A 31 -7.49 21.46 -1.96
N SER A 32 -7.48 22.02 -0.75
CA SER A 32 -7.11 23.41 -0.51
C SER A 32 -5.63 23.53 -0.15
N GLY A 33 -4.94 24.45 -0.81
CA GLY A 33 -3.56 24.78 -0.55
C GLY A 33 -3.39 26.28 -0.33
N ARG A 34 -2.42 26.87 -1.04
CA ARG A 34 -2.14 28.30 -1.09
C ARG A 34 -3.37 29.09 -1.59
N GLU A 35 -3.65 30.21 -0.94
CA GLU A 35 -4.93 30.92 -1.05
C GLU A 35 -4.99 31.87 -2.26
N ASP A 36 -3.84 32.37 -2.71
CA ASP A 36 -3.72 33.41 -3.74
C ASP A 36 -3.31 32.88 -5.13
N CYS A 37 -3.01 31.57 -5.24
CA CYS A 37 -2.47 31.01 -6.48
C CYS A 37 -2.66 29.49 -6.60
N PHE A 38 -2.95 29.04 -7.82
CA PHE A 38 -2.91 27.64 -8.24
C PHE A 38 -2.16 27.52 -9.57
N ALA A 39 -2.08 26.34 -10.18
CA ALA A 39 -1.39 26.18 -11.46
C ALA A 39 -2.23 25.47 -12.51
N ARG A 40 -2.07 25.87 -13.77
CA ARG A 40 -2.63 25.22 -14.95
C ARG A 40 -1.54 24.47 -15.70
N GLN A 41 -1.82 23.23 -16.07
CA GLN A 41 -0.91 22.44 -16.90
C GLN A 41 -0.94 22.94 -18.34
N TRP A 42 0.23 23.03 -18.97
CA TRP A 42 0.39 23.21 -20.42
C TRP A 42 1.12 21.99 -20.99
N VAL A 43 0.88 21.72 -22.27
CA VAL A 43 1.48 20.60 -23.01
C VAL A 43 1.88 21.11 -24.39
N ASN A 44 3.13 20.90 -24.76
CA ASN A 44 3.60 21.04 -26.13
C ASN A 44 3.70 19.63 -26.73
N LYS A 45 2.78 19.28 -27.63
CA LYS A 45 2.73 17.94 -28.23
C LYS A 45 3.87 17.70 -29.21
N ASP A 46 4.33 18.75 -29.89
CA ASP A 46 5.35 18.65 -30.93
C ASP A 46 6.72 18.38 -30.30
N GLU A 47 7.01 19.03 -29.17
CA GLU A 47 8.25 18.81 -28.40
C GLU A 47 8.14 17.68 -27.38
N GLY A 48 6.93 17.13 -27.15
CA GLY A 48 6.66 16.16 -26.10
C GLY A 48 6.89 16.69 -24.68
N THR A 49 6.90 18.01 -24.50
CA THR A 49 7.14 18.67 -23.20
C THR A 49 5.83 19.08 -22.53
N GLN A 50 5.86 19.18 -21.21
CA GLN A 50 4.73 19.65 -20.42
C GLN A 50 5.25 20.39 -19.19
N GLY A 51 4.41 21.24 -18.62
CA GLY A 51 4.74 21.96 -17.41
C GLY A 51 3.50 22.59 -16.79
N TYR A 52 3.74 23.45 -15.81
CA TYR A 52 2.68 24.17 -15.11
C TYR A 52 2.98 25.66 -15.12
N VAL A 53 1.93 26.46 -15.33
CA VAL A 53 1.97 27.92 -15.25
C VAL A 53 1.09 28.39 -14.09
N PRO A 54 1.58 29.29 -13.21
CA PRO A 54 0.78 29.80 -12.11
C PRO A 54 -0.37 30.68 -12.60
N VAL A 55 -1.51 30.56 -11.94
CA VAL A 55 -2.69 31.42 -12.08
C VAL A 55 -2.85 32.18 -10.75
N ARG A 56 -2.66 33.50 -10.80
CA ARG A 56 -2.56 34.38 -9.60
C ARG A 56 -3.92 34.89 -9.15
N ARG A 57 -4.77 33.97 -8.72
CA ARG A 57 -6.02 34.21 -8.01
C ARG A 57 -6.39 32.95 -7.23
N PRO A 58 -7.33 33.02 -6.27
CA PRO A 58 -7.94 31.83 -5.68
C PRO A 58 -8.54 30.92 -6.77
N ILE A 59 -8.51 29.61 -6.52
CA ILE A 59 -9.20 28.62 -7.36
C ILE A 59 -10.72 28.75 -7.17
N GLU A 60 -11.48 28.67 -8.26
CA GLU A 60 -12.94 28.84 -8.24
C GLU A 60 -13.65 27.53 -8.62
N PRO A 61 -14.95 27.36 -8.27
CA PRO A 61 -15.73 26.18 -8.65
C PRO A 61 -15.66 25.84 -10.14
N ARG A 62 -15.65 26.87 -11.01
CA ARG A 62 -15.52 26.68 -12.47
C ARG A 62 -14.20 26.04 -12.89
N ASP A 63 -13.10 26.33 -12.19
CA ASP A 63 -11.80 25.68 -12.48
C ASP A 63 -11.86 24.20 -12.13
N VAL A 64 -12.55 23.85 -11.04
CA VAL A 64 -12.76 22.44 -10.67
C VAL A 64 -13.63 21.75 -11.71
N GLU A 65 -14.70 22.39 -12.20
CA GLU A 65 -15.50 21.85 -13.30
C GLU A 65 -14.68 21.61 -14.57
N ASP A 66 -13.86 22.58 -14.98
CA ASP A 66 -12.94 22.44 -16.12
C ASP A 66 -11.91 21.32 -15.91
N HIS A 67 -11.48 21.09 -14.67
CA HIS A 67 -10.60 19.99 -14.29
C HIS A 67 -11.28 18.64 -14.50
N LEU A 68 -12.47 18.52 -13.92
CA LEU A 68 -13.25 17.30 -13.85
C LEU A 68 -13.82 16.92 -15.22
N SER A 69 -14.18 17.88 -16.06
CA SER A 69 -14.57 17.61 -17.46
C SER A 69 -13.37 17.20 -18.33
N GLY A 70 -12.14 17.49 -17.89
CA GLY A 70 -10.92 17.23 -18.65
C GLY A 70 -10.58 18.34 -19.67
N HIS A 71 -11.32 19.45 -19.68
CA HIS A 71 -10.99 20.63 -20.49
C HIS A 71 -9.61 21.17 -20.14
N ARG A 72 -9.30 21.27 -18.84
CA ARG A 72 -8.01 21.72 -18.32
C ARG A 72 -7.52 20.77 -17.24
N THR A 73 -6.21 20.79 -16.98
CA THR A 73 -5.62 20.07 -15.85
C THR A 73 -4.98 21.11 -14.97
N TYR A 74 -5.26 21.02 -13.67
CA TYR A 74 -4.85 22.00 -12.68
C TYR A 74 -4.09 21.30 -11.55
N GLY A 75 -3.29 22.06 -10.83
CA GLY A 75 -2.62 21.64 -9.62
C GLY A 75 -2.65 22.74 -8.57
N ILE A 76 -2.38 22.36 -7.32
CA ILE A 76 -2.38 23.25 -6.17
C ILE A 76 -0.99 23.32 -5.55
N TYR A 77 -0.63 24.50 -5.05
CA TYR A 77 0.53 24.65 -4.19
C TYR A 77 0.08 24.34 -2.76
N LEU A 78 0.65 23.31 -2.12
CA LEU A 78 0.09 22.78 -0.87
C LEU A 78 0.20 23.75 0.32
N MET A 79 1.30 24.51 0.37
CA MET A 79 1.65 25.33 1.51
C MET A 79 0.96 26.69 1.45
N ARG A 80 0.25 27.02 2.53
CA ARG A 80 -0.40 28.31 2.76
C ARG A 80 0.64 29.39 3.06
N SER A 81 0.23 30.65 2.97
CA SER A 81 1.08 31.81 3.25
C SER A 81 1.72 31.81 4.65
N ASP A 82 1.08 31.18 5.63
CA ASP A 82 1.51 31.02 7.02
C ASP A 82 2.36 29.75 7.27
N SER A 83 2.83 29.07 6.21
CA SER A 83 3.58 27.81 6.29
C SER A 83 2.81 26.63 6.93
N THR A 84 1.48 26.70 6.93
CA THR A 84 0.61 25.56 7.26
C THR A 84 0.10 24.85 6.00
N VAL A 85 -0.48 23.66 6.16
CA VAL A 85 -1.14 22.90 5.09
C VAL A 85 -2.51 22.38 5.55
N LYS A 86 -3.48 22.36 4.64
CA LYS A 86 -4.76 21.63 4.84
C LYS A 86 -4.74 20.22 4.27
N THR A 87 -3.80 19.94 3.37
CA THR A 87 -3.56 18.62 2.81
C THR A 87 -2.08 18.39 2.52
N ALA A 88 -1.64 17.13 2.66
CA ALA A 88 -0.30 16.68 2.35
C ALA A 88 -0.36 15.40 1.50
N VAL A 89 0.72 15.09 0.79
CA VAL A 89 0.75 13.98 -0.18
C VAL A 89 2.03 13.17 -0.05
N LEU A 90 1.91 11.85 -0.04
CA LEU A 90 3.00 10.97 -0.48
C LEU A 90 2.77 10.67 -1.96
N ASP A 91 3.69 11.10 -2.81
CA ASP A 91 3.70 10.82 -4.23
C ASP A 91 4.58 9.60 -4.50
N VAL A 92 3.96 8.52 -4.99
CA VAL A 92 4.61 7.22 -5.15
C VAL A 92 4.63 6.85 -6.62
N ASP A 93 5.81 6.90 -7.21
CA ASP A 93 6.01 6.63 -8.63
C ASP A 93 6.88 5.39 -8.84
N LEU A 94 6.69 4.72 -9.99
CA LEU A 94 7.65 3.70 -10.41
C LEU A 94 9.06 4.30 -10.58
N THR A 95 10.08 3.50 -10.27
CA THR A 95 11.48 3.84 -10.53
C THR A 95 11.70 4.10 -12.02
N SER A 96 12.69 4.93 -12.37
CA SER A 96 12.93 5.36 -13.75
C SER A 96 13.15 4.17 -14.70
N GLN A 97 13.78 3.09 -14.22
CA GLN A 97 14.01 1.88 -15.01
C GLN A 97 12.70 1.14 -15.38
N LEU A 98 11.62 1.34 -14.61
CA LEU A 98 10.31 0.71 -14.82
C LEU A 98 9.28 1.65 -15.46
N ARG A 99 9.63 2.93 -15.67
CA ARG A 99 8.75 3.95 -16.26
C ARG A 99 8.65 3.85 -17.79
N ALA A 100 9.70 3.45 -18.48
CA ALA A 100 9.75 3.42 -19.95
C ALA A 100 9.90 1.99 -20.51
N GLY A 101 9.39 1.78 -21.73
CA GLY A 101 9.52 0.52 -22.46
C GLY A 101 8.52 -0.58 -22.06
N LYS A 102 8.65 -1.73 -22.74
CA LYS A 102 7.83 -2.92 -22.50
C LYS A 102 8.38 -3.67 -21.29
N LEU A 103 7.56 -3.81 -20.25
CA LEU A 103 7.91 -4.55 -19.05
C LEU A 103 7.87 -6.07 -19.31
N LYS A 104 8.84 -6.80 -18.76
CA LYS A 104 8.85 -8.27 -18.74
C LYS A 104 7.79 -8.79 -17.75
N LYS A 105 7.34 -10.03 -17.94
CA LYS A 105 6.30 -10.65 -17.09
C LYS A 105 6.73 -10.66 -15.61
N GLU A 106 8.00 -10.94 -15.35
CA GLU A 106 8.58 -10.99 -14.00
C GLU A 106 8.53 -9.61 -13.32
N GLN A 107 8.84 -8.54 -14.08
CA GLN A 107 8.77 -7.16 -13.58
C GLN A 107 7.32 -6.76 -13.26
N ILE A 108 6.35 -7.13 -14.12
CA ILE A 108 4.93 -6.87 -13.87
C ILE A 108 4.48 -7.57 -12.59
N THR A 109 4.85 -8.83 -12.40
CA THR A 109 4.54 -9.59 -11.18
C THR A 109 5.17 -8.94 -9.95
N MET A 110 6.45 -8.53 -10.03
CA MET A 110 7.13 -7.82 -8.94
C MET A 110 6.43 -6.50 -8.57
N ILE A 111 6.10 -5.68 -9.57
CA ILE A 111 5.37 -4.41 -9.38
C ILE A 111 4.02 -4.64 -8.70
N LYS A 112 3.25 -5.66 -9.12
CA LYS A 112 1.94 -5.96 -8.51
C LYS A 112 2.05 -6.34 -7.04
N LYS A 113 3.06 -7.13 -6.68
CA LYS A 113 3.30 -7.57 -5.30
C LYS A 113 3.76 -6.42 -4.43
N GLU A 114 4.78 -5.71 -4.88
CA GLU A 114 5.33 -4.57 -4.16
C GLU A 114 4.29 -3.45 -4.01
N ARG A 115 3.43 -3.24 -5.01
CA ARG A 115 2.28 -2.34 -4.91
C ARG A 115 1.36 -2.75 -3.75
N THR A 116 0.99 -4.03 -3.68
CA THR A 116 0.07 -4.53 -2.63
C THR A 116 0.67 -4.30 -1.25
N TYR A 117 1.93 -4.66 -1.08
CA TYR A 117 2.69 -4.41 0.15
C TYR A 117 2.75 -2.91 0.50
N MET A 118 3.08 -2.06 -0.47
CA MET A 118 3.21 -0.62 -0.29
C MET A 118 1.88 0.04 0.13
N LEU A 119 0.76 -0.34 -0.51
CA LEU A 119 -0.57 0.18 -0.17
C LEU A 119 -0.95 -0.14 1.28
N ASP A 120 -0.77 -1.39 1.71
CA ASP A 120 -1.05 -1.83 3.08
C ASP A 120 -0.12 -1.10 4.06
N ARG A 121 1.18 -1.10 3.78
CA ARG A 121 2.18 -0.64 4.75
C ARG A 121 2.19 0.87 4.95
N ILE A 122 1.95 1.67 3.90
CA ILE A 122 1.76 3.11 4.05
C ILE A 122 0.50 3.39 4.88
N THR A 123 -0.59 2.65 4.64
CA THR A 123 -1.85 2.83 5.38
C THR A 123 -1.69 2.50 6.86
N GLU A 124 -0.97 1.43 7.19
CA GLU A 124 -0.66 1.03 8.56
C GLU A 124 0.17 2.08 9.29
N LEU A 125 1.32 2.47 8.71
CA LEU A 125 2.24 3.45 9.31
C LEU A 125 1.59 4.83 9.45
N ALA A 126 0.75 5.23 8.49
CA ALA A 126 -0.02 6.46 8.59
C ALA A 126 -0.99 6.43 9.78
N LYS A 127 -1.75 5.33 9.93
CA LYS A 127 -2.71 5.17 11.04
C LYS A 127 -2.02 5.16 12.40
N GLU A 128 -0.83 4.58 12.51
CA GLU A 128 0.00 4.64 13.72
C GLU A 128 0.39 6.10 14.08
N GLY A 129 0.60 6.96 13.08
CA GLY A 129 0.85 8.39 13.25
C GLY A 129 -0.39 9.26 13.43
N GLY A 130 -1.59 8.68 13.57
CA GLY A 130 -2.85 9.41 13.67
C GLY A 130 -3.36 9.98 12.34
N LEU A 131 -2.87 9.45 11.21
CA LEU A 131 -3.21 9.89 9.86
C LEU A 131 -4.07 8.84 9.14
N VAL A 132 -4.98 9.31 8.27
CA VAL A 132 -5.79 8.43 7.42
C VAL A 132 -5.58 8.80 5.95
N PRO A 133 -4.84 7.98 5.18
CA PRO A 133 -4.61 8.26 3.78
C PRO A 133 -5.83 7.94 2.92
N LEU A 134 -6.07 8.78 1.91
CA LEU A 134 -6.94 8.49 0.78
C LEU A 134 -6.08 8.22 -0.46
N VAL A 135 -6.27 7.08 -1.12
CA VAL A 135 -5.34 6.63 -2.17
C VAL A 135 -5.91 6.86 -3.56
N GLU A 136 -5.20 7.66 -4.35
CA GLU A 136 -5.50 7.98 -5.73
C GLU A 136 -4.52 7.25 -6.66
N PHE A 137 -5.01 6.59 -7.70
CA PHE A 137 -4.19 6.23 -8.84
C PHE A 137 -4.00 7.46 -9.74
N SER A 138 -2.76 7.88 -10.00
CA SER A 138 -2.44 9.19 -10.60
C SER A 138 -2.83 9.33 -12.08
N GLY A 139 -3.33 8.26 -12.72
CA GLY A 139 -3.65 8.18 -14.14
C GLY A 139 -2.48 7.72 -15.02
N ALA A 140 -1.34 7.38 -14.44
CA ALA A 140 -0.18 6.85 -15.18
C ALA A 140 0.36 5.56 -14.56
N LYS A 141 1.41 5.67 -13.75
CA LYS A 141 2.09 4.52 -13.13
C LYS A 141 2.40 4.77 -11.65
N GLY A 142 1.77 5.77 -11.04
CA GLY A 142 1.98 6.16 -9.67
C GLY A 142 0.68 6.26 -8.86
N TYR A 143 0.85 6.47 -7.57
CA TYR A 143 -0.22 6.63 -6.59
C TYR A 143 0.05 7.86 -5.75
N HIS A 144 -0.99 8.62 -5.43
CA HIS A 144 -0.92 9.66 -4.41
C HIS A 144 -1.65 9.17 -3.17
N PHE A 145 -1.01 9.30 -2.01
CA PHE A 145 -1.67 9.14 -0.71
C PHE A 145 -1.94 10.53 -0.16
N TRP A 146 -3.21 10.93 -0.21
CA TRP A 146 -3.66 12.23 0.29
C TRP A 146 -3.97 12.14 1.78
N PHE A 147 -3.52 13.13 2.53
CA PHE A 147 -3.79 13.28 3.97
C PHE A 147 -4.49 14.61 4.20
N PHE A 148 -5.71 14.56 4.73
CA PHE A 148 -6.51 15.76 5.01
C PHE A 148 -6.53 16.08 6.50
N PHE A 149 -6.66 17.36 6.84
CA PHE A 149 -6.67 17.84 8.22
C PHE A 149 -7.94 18.63 8.55
N GLN A 150 -8.43 18.50 9.77
CA GLN A 150 -9.60 19.25 10.25
C GLN A 150 -9.30 20.76 10.32
N GLU A 151 -8.09 21.10 10.75
CA GLU A 151 -7.56 22.47 10.80
C GLU A 151 -6.17 22.48 10.14
N PRO A 152 -5.70 23.63 9.62
CA PRO A 152 -4.36 23.73 9.04
C PRO A 152 -3.27 23.30 10.02
N VAL A 153 -2.32 22.47 9.55
CA VAL A 153 -1.22 21.93 10.35
C VAL A 153 0.10 22.52 9.87
N SER A 154 1.05 22.75 10.79
CA SER A 154 2.42 23.12 10.43
C SER A 154 3.00 22.15 9.38
N ALA A 155 3.52 22.71 8.27
CA ALA A 155 4.14 21.92 7.21
C ALA A 155 5.34 21.11 7.73
N GLN A 156 6.14 21.68 8.65
CA GLN A 156 7.24 21.00 9.30
C GLN A 156 6.79 19.74 10.05
N LYS A 157 5.72 19.85 10.86
CA LYS A 157 5.20 18.73 11.66
C LYS A 157 4.79 17.57 10.75
N ILE A 158 3.98 17.85 9.73
CA ILE A 158 3.48 16.79 8.85
C ILE A 158 4.58 16.21 7.96
N ARG A 159 5.51 17.04 7.49
CA ARG A 159 6.65 16.59 6.70
C ARG A 159 7.52 15.62 7.49
N ALA A 160 7.82 15.91 8.76
CA ALA A 160 8.59 14.99 9.62
C ALA A 160 7.92 13.62 9.77
N VAL A 161 6.60 13.59 9.97
CA VAL A 161 5.82 12.34 10.05
C VAL A 161 5.88 11.56 8.74
N LEU A 162 5.60 12.22 7.61
CA LEU A 162 5.59 11.58 6.29
C LEU A 162 6.99 11.15 5.84
N GLU A 163 8.04 11.88 6.21
CA GLU A 163 9.44 11.50 5.97
C GLU A 163 9.82 10.25 6.76
N SER A 164 9.37 10.10 8.01
CA SER A 164 9.58 8.85 8.77
C SER A 164 8.95 7.63 8.07
N ILE A 165 7.75 7.79 7.52
CA ILE A 165 7.07 6.73 6.74
C ILE A 165 7.87 6.43 5.46
N SER A 166 8.23 7.47 4.71
CA SER A 166 8.98 7.35 3.46
C SER A 166 10.36 6.71 3.67
N GLN A 167 11.10 7.11 4.71
CA GLN A 167 12.42 6.54 5.04
C GLN A 167 12.34 5.08 5.50
N THR A 168 11.26 4.72 6.21
CA THR A 168 11.01 3.33 6.59
C THR A 168 10.83 2.46 5.34
N LEU A 169 10.01 2.92 4.38
CA LEU A 169 9.60 2.07 3.25
C LEU A 169 10.48 2.15 2.02
N ASN A 170 11.18 3.25 1.74
CA ASN A 170 12.01 3.35 0.55
C ASN A 170 13.12 2.27 0.50
N LYS A 171 13.52 1.69 1.64
CA LYS A 171 14.47 0.57 1.70
C LYS A 171 13.84 -0.78 1.37
N ASP A 172 12.53 -0.88 1.55
CA ASP A 172 11.73 -2.09 1.35
C ASP A 172 11.18 -2.19 -0.08
N LEU A 173 11.29 -1.11 -0.85
CA LEU A 173 10.73 -0.93 -2.19
C LEU A 173 11.83 -0.90 -3.25
N SER A 174 11.66 -1.68 -4.32
CA SER A 174 12.56 -1.77 -5.47
C SER A 174 11.92 -1.22 -6.75
N CYS A 175 10.60 -1.28 -6.82
CA CYS A 175 9.79 -0.84 -7.95
C CYS A 175 9.31 0.58 -7.79
N PHE A 176 9.07 1.04 -6.56
CA PHE A 176 8.47 2.34 -6.27
C PHE A 176 9.44 3.25 -5.50
N LYS A 177 9.31 4.57 -5.75
CA LYS A 177 9.98 5.62 -5.00
C LYS A 177 8.92 6.52 -4.36
N ILE A 178 9.08 6.82 -3.08
CA ILE A 178 8.16 7.68 -2.32
C ILE A 178 8.78 9.08 -2.18
N GLU A 179 8.06 10.11 -2.64
CA GLU A 179 8.37 11.52 -2.40
C GLU A 179 7.34 12.16 -1.47
N VAL A 180 7.82 13.00 -0.53
CA VAL A 180 6.97 13.69 0.44
C VAL A 180 6.64 15.10 -0.05
N PHE A 181 5.37 15.49 0.05
CA PHE A 181 4.90 16.83 -0.25
C PHE A 181 4.05 17.37 0.92
N PRO A 182 4.35 18.60 1.43
CA PRO A 182 5.33 19.56 0.92
C PRO A 182 6.80 19.13 1.11
N LYS A 183 7.72 19.65 0.29
CA LYS A 183 9.17 19.35 0.33
C LYS A 183 9.97 20.30 1.23
N GLN A 184 9.31 21.29 1.81
CA GLN A 184 9.93 22.36 2.59
C GLN A 184 9.10 22.61 3.85
N ASP A 185 9.75 23.10 4.91
CA ASP A 185 9.11 23.36 6.20
C ASP A 185 8.45 24.74 6.26
N THR A 186 8.99 25.69 5.50
CA THR A 186 8.54 27.09 5.45
C THR A 186 8.58 27.63 4.02
N LEU A 187 7.83 28.70 3.76
CA LEU A 187 8.00 29.49 2.55
C LEU A 187 9.17 30.47 2.74
N SER A 188 10.17 30.39 1.87
CA SER A 188 11.33 31.31 1.89
C SER A 188 11.03 32.72 1.33
N GLY A 189 9.75 33.01 1.05
CA GLY A 189 9.31 34.23 0.36
C GLY A 189 9.61 34.27 -1.14
N LYS A 190 10.43 33.33 -1.67
CA LYS A 190 10.70 33.19 -3.11
C LYS A 190 9.95 31.97 -3.67
N GLY A 191 9.04 32.20 -4.61
CA GLY A 191 8.29 31.17 -5.33
C GLY A 191 6.96 30.77 -4.69
N PHE A 192 6.27 29.81 -5.33
CA PHE A 192 4.91 29.39 -4.95
C PHE A 192 4.85 28.21 -3.99
N GLY A 193 5.98 27.52 -3.77
CA GLY A 193 6.06 26.25 -3.06
C GLY A 193 5.88 25.04 -3.98
N ASN A 194 5.71 23.85 -3.39
CA ASN A 194 5.60 22.62 -4.17
C ASN A 194 4.19 22.43 -4.73
N LEU A 195 4.14 22.10 -6.02
CA LEU A 195 2.92 21.87 -6.78
C LEU A 195 2.58 20.37 -6.81
N VAL A 196 1.32 20.04 -6.59
CA VAL A 196 0.76 18.70 -6.85
C VAL A 196 -0.46 18.84 -7.78
N LYS A 197 -0.58 17.94 -8.75
CA LYS A 197 -1.74 17.89 -9.65
C LYS A 197 -3.01 17.56 -8.85
N LEU A 198 -4.11 18.25 -9.14
CA LEU A 198 -5.40 17.90 -8.55
C LEU A 198 -5.84 16.49 -8.99
N PRO A 199 -6.55 15.75 -8.11
CA PRO A 199 -7.03 14.42 -8.42
C PRO A 199 -8.26 14.47 -9.34
N LEU A 200 -8.62 13.30 -9.86
CA LEU A 200 -9.71 13.08 -10.81
C LEU A 200 -9.51 13.76 -12.17
N GLY A 201 -8.44 14.50 -12.39
CA GLY A 201 -8.10 15.07 -13.70
C GLY A 201 -7.56 14.05 -14.71
N ILE A 202 -7.53 14.46 -15.97
CA ILE A 202 -6.92 13.71 -17.07
C ILE A 202 -5.39 13.91 -17.04
N HIS A 203 -4.66 12.79 -17.00
CA HIS A 203 -3.21 12.78 -17.17
C HIS A 203 -2.86 12.98 -18.65
N ARG A 204 -2.31 14.14 -19.00
CA ARG A 204 -2.21 14.58 -20.40
C ARG A 204 -1.34 13.72 -21.31
N LEU A 205 -0.31 13.06 -20.78
CA LEU A 205 0.51 12.15 -21.60
C LEU A 205 -0.15 10.80 -21.87
N THR A 206 -0.95 10.28 -20.92
CA THR A 206 -1.54 8.94 -21.02
C THR A 206 -2.99 8.97 -21.49
N GLY A 207 -3.63 10.14 -21.44
CA GLY A 207 -5.05 10.32 -21.70
C GLY A 207 -5.97 9.72 -20.62
N LYS A 208 -5.40 9.09 -19.58
CA LYS A 208 -6.18 8.39 -18.55
C LYS A 208 -6.57 9.33 -17.43
N ARG A 209 -7.78 9.14 -16.93
CA ARG A 209 -8.27 9.80 -15.72
C ARG A 209 -7.68 9.16 -14.47
N SER A 210 -7.35 10.00 -13.50
CA SER A 210 -7.03 9.55 -12.14
C SER A 210 -8.28 9.19 -11.36
N TYR A 211 -8.18 8.30 -10.37
CA TYR A 211 -9.34 7.88 -9.57
C TYR A 211 -8.90 7.36 -8.19
N PHE A 212 -9.77 7.47 -7.20
CA PHE A 212 -9.56 6.88 -5.88
C PHE A 212 -9.84 5.38 -5.92
N ILE A 213 -8.85 4.58 -5.52
CA ILE A 213 -8.87 3.13 -5.74
C ILE A 213 -9.90 2.40 -4.87
N GLN A 214 -10.32 3.02 -3.76
CA GLN A 214 -11.36 2.49 -2.87
C GLN A 214 -12.78 2.70 -3.40
N CYS A 215 -12.96 3.53 -4.43
CA CYS A 215 -14.25 3.73 -5.09
C CYS A 215 -14.29 2.92 -6.39
N ASN A 216 -15.08 1.84 -6.39
CA ASN A 216 -15.18 0.91 -7.52
C ASN A 216 -15.74 1.58 -8.79
N ASP A 217 -16.72 2.47 -8.63
CA ASP A 217 -17.26 3.27 -9.72
C ASP A 217 -16.29 4.41 -10.06
N ARG A 218 -15.81 4.42 -11.30
CA ARG A 218 -14.82 5.38 -11.79
C ARG A 218 -15.45 6.60 -12.46
N SER A 219 -16.77 6.71 -12.48
CA SER A 219 -17.45 7.92 -12.92
C SER A 219 -17.07 9.10 -12.02
N VAL A 220 -16.99 10.30 -12.61
CA VAL A 220 -16.61 11.51 -11.87
C VAL A 220 -17.57 11.75 -10.70
N ASP A 221 -18.87 11.56 -10.92
CA ASP A 221 -19.88 11.84 -9.90
C ASP A 221 -19.81 10.85 -8.73
N ALA A 222 -19.58 9.55 -9.00
CA ALA A 222 -19.39 8.58 -7.94
C ALA A 222 -18.12 8.86 -7.13
N GLN A 223 -17.03 9.25 -7.79
CA GLN A 223 -15.77 9.62 -7.12
C GLN A 223 -15.93 10.88 -6.25
N LEU A 224 -16.68 11.88 -6.72
CA LEU A 224 -16.98 13.07 -5.92
C LEU A 224 -17.88 12.74 -4.72
N LYS A 225 -18.93 11.91 -4.91
CA LYS A 225 -19.78 11.44 -3.82
C LYS A 225 -18.98 10.66 -2.79
N PHE A 226 -18.06 9.82 -3.24
CA PHE A 226 -17.14 9.08 -2.38
C PHE A 226 -16.26 10.00 -1.51
N LEU A 227 -15.81 11.14 -2.06
CA LEU A 227 -15.02 12.12 -1.32
C LEU A 227 -15.77 12.80 -0.15
N LEU A 228 -17.10 12.76 -0.12
CA LEU A 228 -17.86 13.28 1.04
C LEU A 228 -17.55 12.49 2.33
N ALA A 229 -17.14 11.23 2.20
CA ALA A 229 -16.77 10.37 3.33
C ALA A 229 -15.26 10.41 3.65
N ALA A 230 -14.48 11.27 2.99
CA ALA A 230 -13.05 11.37 3.22
C ALA A 230 -12.75 11.81 4.67
N GLN A 231 -11.95 11.01 5.38
CA GLN A 231 -11.60 11.30 6.76
C GLN A 231 -10.56 12.41 6.84
N ARG A 232 -10.76 13.33 7.78
CA ARG A 232 -9.84 14.43 8.10
C ARG A 232 -9.20 14.14 9.45
N SER A 233 -7.88 14.09 9.46
CA SER A 233 -7.10 13.78 10.66
C SER A 233 -7.15 14.96 11.63
N ASN A 234 -7.30 14.64 12.92
CA ASN A 234 -7.26 15.62 14.00
C ASN A 234 -5.79 16.02 14.27
N PRO A 235 -5.39 17.31 14.13
CA PRO A 235 -4.00 17.75 14.32
C PRO A 235 -3.37 17.37 15.67
N GLN A 236 -4.18 17.30 16.73
CA GLN A 236 -3.77 16.94 18.08
C GLN A 236 -3.46 15.44 18.22
N ALA A 237 -4.08 14.59 17.39
CA ALA A 237 -3.81 13.15 17.36
C ALA A 237 -2.58 12.77 16.52
N ILE A 238 -2.01 13.72 15.75
CA ILE A 238 -0.84 13.46 14.90
C ILE A 238 0.41 13.33 15.77
N THR A 239 1.01 12.14 15.74
CA THR A 239 2.24 11.78 16.44
C THR A 239 3.26 11.19 15.47
N MET A 240 4.54 11.18 15.87
CA MET A 240 5.55 10.44 15.12
C MET A 240 5.21 8.94 15.15
N PRO A 241 5.19 8.24 14.01
CA PRO A 241 5.11 6.79 13.98
C PRO A 241 6.28 6.21 14.77
N ALA A 242 6.02 5.20 15.61
CA ALA A 242 7.05 4.60 16.45
C ALA A 242 8.19 3.98 15.61
N SER A 243 9.43 4.05 16.11
CA SER A 243 10.62 3.44 15.46
C SER A 243 10.49 1.92 15.37
N LEU A 244 11.18 1.28 14.40
CA LEU A 244 11.16 -0.18 14.12
C LEU A 244 11.29 -1.07 15.36
N GLU A 245 11.98 -0.60 16.39
CA GLU A 245 12.25 -1.34 17.62
C GLU A 245 11.11 -1.27 18.65
N ALA A 246 10.24 -0.26 18.57
CA ALA A 246 9.02 -0.14 19.35
C ALA A 246 7.80 -0.85 18.69
N LYS A 247 7.96 -1.34 17.44
CA LYS A 247 6.88 -1.80 16.53
C LYS A 247 6.19 -3.12 16.85
N ALA A 248 6.59 -3.85 17.89
CA ALA A 248 5.83 -5.06 18.27
C ALA A 248 4.52 -4.77 19.02
N LYS A 249 4.27 -3.52 19.48
CA LYS A 249 3.25 -3.26 20.51
C LYS A 249 2.04 -2.41 20.15
N VAL A 250 1.94 -1.73 19.01
CA VAL A 250 0.78 -0.83 18.79
C VAL A 250 0.30 -0.84 17.35
N PHE A 251 -0.77 -1.60 17.08
CA PHE A 251 -1.58 -1.51 15.86
C PHE A 251 -2.94 -0.89 16.20
N VAL A 252 -3.38 0.09 15.39
CA VAL A 252 -4.56 0.93 15.69
C VAL A 252 -5.83 0.48 14.95
N HIS A 253 -5.74 -0.46 13.99
CA HIS A 253 -6.94 -0.99 13.32
C HIS A 253 -7.49 -2.25 14.04
N PRO A 254 -8.78 -2.33 14.43
CA PRO A 254 -9.31 -3.44 15.24
C PRO A 254 -9.06 -4.84 14.66
N ARG A 255 -9.29 -5.03 13.36
CA ARG A 255 -9.00 -6.31 12.67
C ARG A 255 -7.52 -6.66 12.67
N MET A 256 -6.66 -5.65 12.55
CA MET A 256 -5.21 -5.86 12.54
C MET A 256 -4.67 -6.09 13.94
N LYS A 257 -5.25 -5.46 14.95
CA LYS A 257 -4.89 -5.67 16.36
C LYS A 257 -5.17 -7.10 16.78
N GLN A 258 -6.32 -7.66 16.37
CA GLN A 258 -6.64 -9.06 16.60
C GLN A 258 -5.66 -9.99 15.88
N TRP A 259 -5.41 -9.73 14.59
CA TRP A 259 -4.46 -10.52 13.80
C TRP A 259 -3.05 -10.48 14.39
N ALA A 260 -2.58 -9.30 14.78
CA ALA A 260 -1.25 -9.09 15.35
C ALA A 260 -1.09 -9.76 16.71
N ALA A 261 -2.14 -9.77 17.53
CA ALA A 261 -2.15 -10.49 18.80
C ALA A 261 -2.12 -12.01 18.59
N GLN A 262 -2.80 -12.52 17.56
CA GLN A 262 -2.89 -13.95 17.27
C GLN A 262 -1.61 -14.49 16.61
N PHE A 263 -1.00 -13.71 15.71
CA PHE A 263 0.15 -14.09 14.89
C PHE A 263 1.33 -13.09 14.94
N PRO A 264 1.89 -12.79 16.13
CA PRO A 264 3.00 -11.86 16.30
C PRO A 264 4.22 -12.18 15.42
N GLU A 265 4.53 -13.44 15.13
CA GLU A 265 5.66 -13.82 14.27
C GLU A 265 5.45 -13.33 12.84
N LEU A 266 4.22 -13.43 12.31
CA LEU A 266 3.93 -12.95 10.96
C LEU A 266 4.05 -11.44 10.88
N VAL A 267 3.59 -10.73 11.92
CA VAL A 267 3.75 -9.27 12.02
C VAL A 267 5.23 -8.89 12.05
N THR A 268 6.03 -9.58 12.85
CA THR A 268 7.47 -9.32 12.95
C THR A 268 8.15 -9.57 11.60
N LEU A 269 7.86 -10.69 10.93
CA LEU A 269 8.42 -11.01 9.62
C LEU A 269 7.94 -10.02 8.54
N GLU A 270 6.67 -9.62 8.55
CA GLU A 270 6.12 -8.65 7.60
C GLU A 270 6.73 -7.25 7.77
N THR A 271 7.07 -6.90 9.01
CA THR A 271 7.63 -5.59 9.36
C THR A 271 9.15 -5.50 9.16
N LEU A 272 9.88 -6.60 9.40
CA LEU A 272 11.36 -6.58 9.46
C LEU A 272 12.03 -7.31 8.29
N CYS A 273 11.29 -8.11 7.52
CA CYS A 273 11.80 -8.81 6.34
C CYS A 273 10.98 -8.43 5.10
N PRO A 274 11.40 -7.42 4.30
CA PRO A 274 10.63 -6.93 3.16
C PRO A 274 10.25 -8.03 2.14
N PRO A 275 11.13 -8.98 1.78
CA PRO A 275 10.75 -10.07 0.89
C PRO A 275 9.62 -10.96 1.45
N LEU A 276 9.65 -11.29 2.74
CA LEU A 276 8.58 -12.06 3.38
C LEU A 276 7.33 -11.21 3.58
N GLY A 277 7.47 -9.94 3.96
CA GLY A 277 6.36 -9.02 4.08
C GLY A 277 5.58 -8.84 2.79
N GLN A 278 6.26 -8.76 1.64
CA GLN A 278 5.59 -8.74 0.35
C GLN A 278 4.79 -10.03 0.09
N ILE A 279 5.32 -11.20 0.45
CA ILE A 279 4.61 -12.49 0.28
C ILE A 279 3.39 -12.55 1.21
N ILE A 280 3.56 -12.22 2.50
CA ILE A 280 2.51 -12.23 3.52
C ILE A 280 1.39 -11.25 3.15
N ALA A 281 1.74 -10.02 2.74
CA ALA A 281 0.78 -9.01 2.30
C ALA A 281 0.02 -9.48 1.04
N CYS A 282 0.69 -10.15 0.09
CA CYS A 282 0.02 -10.73 -1.06
C CYS A 282 -1.03 -11.76 -0.66
N CYS A 283 -0.69 -12.70 0.24
CA CYS A 283 -1.62 -13.70 0.74
C CYS A 283 -2.83 -13.08 1.46
N ARG A 284 -2.60 -12.10 2.33
CA ARG A 284 -3.66 -11.36 3.04
C ARG A 284 -4.67 -10.72 2.10
N ASN A 285 -4.20 -10.25 0.95
CA ASN A 285 -5.02 -9.61 -0.07
C ASN A 285 -5.59 -10.61 -1.10
N GLY A 286 -5.46 -11.92 -0.88
CA GLY A 286 -5.99 -12.96 -1.77
C GLY A 286 -5.25 -13.08 -3.11
N ASN A 287 -4.03 -12.55 -3.21
CA ASN A 287 -3.22 -12.73 -4.41
C ASN A 287 -2.58 -14.11 -4.41
N GLU A 288 -2.55 -14.74 -5.58
CA GLU A 288 -1.97 -16.07 -5.79
C GLU A 288 -0.44 -16.04 -5.64
N LEU A 289 0.10 -17.02 -4.92
CA LEU A 289 1.53 -17.24 -4.80
C LEU A 289 2.10 -18.07 -5.95
N SER A 290 3.31 -17.74 -6.34
CA SER A 290 4.14 -18.62 -7.16
C SER A 290 4.72 -19.78 -6.35
N ILE A 291 5.10 -20.86 -7.05
CA ILE A 291 5.80 -22.02 -6.47
C ILE A 291 7.06 -21.60 -5.69
N LYS A 292 7.77 -20.56 -6.14
CA LYS A 292 8.97 -20.05 -5.46
C LYS A 292 8.62 -19.39 -4.12
N GLU A 293 7.55 -18.60 -4.07
CA GLU A 293 7.09 -17.90 -2.86
C GLU A 293 6.55 -18.89 -1.84
N GLU A 294 5.77 -19.86 -2.31
CA GLU A 294 5.30 -20.94 -1.46
C GLU A 294 6.48 -21.71 -0.85
N LYS A 295 7.48 -22.08 -1.67
CA LYS A 295 8.72 -22.70 -1.18
C LYS A 295 9.42 -21.83 -0.14
N ILE A 296 9.49 -20.52 -0.34
CA ILE A 296 10.09 -19.59 0.63
C ILE A 296 9.32 -19.61 1.95
N LEU A 297 7.98 -19.60 1.93
CA LEU A 297 7.17 -19.69 3.15
C LEU A 297 7.44 -21.00 3.92
N PHE A 298 7.37 -22.15 3.24
CA PHE A 298 7.65 -23.44 3.88
C PHE A 298 9.09 -23.51 4.40
N GLN A 299 10.07 -22.95 3.68
CA GLN A 299 11.48 -22.96 4.09
C GLN A 299 11.87 -21.80 5.01
N THR A 300 10.89 -21.04 5.54
CA THR A 300 11.11 -20.01 6.56
C THR A 300 10.11 -20.19 7.69
N VAL A 301 8.84 -19.79 7.50
CA VAL A 301 7.74 -19.96 8.47
C VAL A 301 7.58 -21.42 8.88
N GLY A 302 7.85 -22.36 7.98
CA GLY A 302 7.83 -23.79 8.26
C GLY A 302 8.90 -24.30 9.23
N PHE A 303 9.78 -23.44 9.75
CA PHE A 303 10.68 -23.75 10.85
C PHE A 303 10.22 -23.17 12.19
N LEU A 304 9.17 -22.34 12.24
CA LEU A 304 8.72 -21.78 13.52
C LEU A 304 8.01 -22.85 14.38
N PRO A 305 8.02 -22.72 15.72
CA PRO A 305 7.28 -23.63 16.62
C PRO A 305 5.79 -23.72 16.24
N ARG A 306 5.17 -22.59 15.91
CA ARG A 306 3.76 -22.49 15.48
C ARG A 306 3.53 -22.67 13.97
N ALA A 307 4.51 -23.18 13.23
CA ALA A 307 4.49 -23.26 11.75
C ALA A 307 3.18 -23.77 11.15
N LYS A 308 2.59 -24.85 11.71
CA LYS A 308 1.32 -25.40 11.22
C LYS A 308 0.24 -24.33 11.20
N SER A 309 -0.04 -23.73 12.36
CA SER A 309 -1.05 -22.66 12.47
C SER A 309 -0.75 -21.44 11.60
N LEU A 310 0.52 -21.04 11.51
CA LEU A 310 0.95 -19.88 10.72
C LEU A 310 0.78 -20.11 9.21
N LEU A 311 1.19 -21.27 8.70
CA LEU A 311 1.10 -21.62 7.28
C LEU A 311 -0.35 -21.82 6.85
N HIS A 312 -1.18 -22.49 7.66
CA HIS A 312 -2.61 -22.60 7.36
C HIS A 312 -3.28 -21.23 7.31
N HIS A 313 -2.95 -20.33 8.26
CA HIS A 313 -3.46 -18.96 8.25
C HIS A 313 -3.06 -18.18 7.01
N ILE A 314 -1.78 -18.25 6.59
CA ILE A 314 -1.29 -17.56 5.40
C ILE A 314 -1.94 -18.13 4.13
N LEU A 315 -2.01 -19.45 4.02
CA LEU A 315 -2.40 -20.14 2.80
C LEU A 315 -3.92 -20.32 2.66
N SER A 316 -4.73 -20.12 3.71
CA SER A 316 -6.19 -20.34 3.65
C SER A 316 -6.91 -19.46 2.63
N GLY A 317 -6.32 -18.32 2.25
CA GLY A 317 -6.85 -17.42 1.23
C GLY A 317 -6.42 -17.76 -0.19
N GLN A 318 -5.62 -18.81 -0.41
CA GLN A 318 -5.15 -19.19 -1.75
C GLN A 318 -6.22 -20.01 -2.49
N PRO A 319 -6.39 -19.84 -3.81
CA PRO A 319 -7.38 -20.59 -4.59
C PRO A 319 -7.23 -22.11 -4.47
N GLU A 320 -5.99 -22.60 -4.44
CA GLU A 320 -5.64 -24.04 -4.35
C GLU A 320 -5.36 -24.48 -2.91
N TYR A 321 -5.94 -23.81 -1.92
CA TYR A 321 -5.73 -24.16 -0.52
C TYR A 321 -6.27 -25.57 -0.21
N ASN A 322 -5.36 -26.47 0.12
CA ASN A 322 -5.67 -27.82 0.59
C ASN A 322 -4.97 -28.06 1.94
N PRO A 323 -5.71 -28.19 3.05
CA PRO A 323 -5.14 -28.39 4.37
C PRO A 323 -4.19 -29.60 4.45
N HIS A 324 -4.56 -30.73 3.83
CA HIS A 324 -3.76 -31.95 3.85
C HIS A 324 -2.47 -31.79 3.07
N LEU A 325 -2.51 -31.06 1.95
CA LEU A 325 -1.31 -30.76 1.17
C LEU A 325 -0.36 -29.83 1.92
N VAL A 326 -0.89 -28.85 2.66
CA VAL A 326 -0.09 -27.98 3.54
C VAL A 326 0.59 -28.79 4.63
N ASP A 327 -0.15 -29.66 5.32
CA ASP A 327 0.38 -30.56 6.35
C ASP A 327 1.47 -31.49 5.78
N TYR A 328 1.21 -32.09 4.62
CA TYR A 328 2.18 -32.92 3.91
C TYR A 328 3.45 -32.13 3.57
N ARG A 329 3.34 -30.96 2.93
CA ARG A 329 4.49 -30.13 2.58
C ARG A 329 5.26 -29.69 3.82
N LEU A 330 4.57 -29.36 4.90
CA LEU A 330 5.18 -29.01 6.18
C LEU A 330 5.97 -30.17 6.78
N SER A 331 5.43 -31.40 6.73
CA SER A 331 6.13 -32.62 7.18
C SER A 331 7.44 -32.91 6.42
N ARG A 332 7.57 -32.34 5.21
CA ARG A 332 8.74 -32.50 4.34
C ARG A 332 9.77 -31.38 4.51
N VAL A 333 9.46 -30.34 5.29
CA VAL A 333 10.42 -29.28 5.62
C VAL A 333 11.53 -29.90 6.45
N SER A 334 12.78 -29.72 5.99
CA SER A 334 13.97 -30.28 6.61
C SER A 334 15.19 -29.42 6.26
N GLY A 335 16.29 -29.63 6.97
CA GLY A 335 17.52 -28.85 6.81
C GLY A 335 17.51 -27.57 7.65
N SER A 336 18.06 -26.48 7.09
CA SER A 336 18.12 -25.17 7.74
C SER A 336 17.17 -24.16 7.08
N PRO A 337 16.71 -23.12 7.81
CA PRO A 337 15.93 -22.05 7.23
C PRO A 337 16.60 -21.39 6.02
N LEU A 338 15.80 -20.91 5.09
CA LEU A 338 16.30 -20.24 3.89
C LEU A 338 16.97 -18.90 4.26
N GLY A 339 18.24 -18.75 3.89
CA GLY A 339 19.02 -17.54 4.16
C GLY A 339 18.59 -16.35 3.31
N CYS A 340 18.81 -15.13 3.83
CA CYS A 340 18.38 -13.89 3.18
C CYS A 340 18.90 -13.77 1.74
N LYS A 341 20.17 -14.13 1.48
CA LYS A 341 20.77 -14.06 0.13
C LYS A 341 20.02 -14.96 -0.86
N ARG A 342 19.59 -16.14 -0.41
CA ARG A 342 18.88 -17.10 -1.24
C ARG A 342 17.44 -16.64 -1.51
N ILE A 343 16.77 -16.06 -0.51
CA ILE A 343 15.44 -15.45 -0.67
C ILE A 343 15.49 -14.35 -1.72
N HIS A 344 16.44 -13.41 -1.61
CA HIS A 344 16.59 -12.31 -2.56
C HIS A 344 16.82 -12.84 -3.98
N SER A 345 17.73 -13.81 -4.13
CA SER A 345 18.02 -14.45 -5.42
C SER A 345 16.81 -15.15 -6.04
N LEU A 346 16.02 -15.89 -5.26
CA LEU A 346 14.83 -16.59 -5.77
C LEU A 346 13.74 -15.64 -6.24
N LEU A 347 13.59 -14.51 -5.56
CA LEU A 347 12.58 -13.49 -5.85
C LEU A 347 13.06 -12.45 -6.87
N GLY A 348 14.37 -12.38 -7.14
CA GLY A 348 14.96 -11.26 -7.88
C GLY A 348 14.84 -9.93 -7.14
N PHE A 349 14.76 -9.97 -5.80
CA PHE A 349 14.59 -8.78 -4.97
C PHE A 349 15.93 -8.02 -4.83
N SER A 350 15.92 -6.73 -5.15
CA SER A 350 17.11 -5.88 -5.20
C SER A 350 17.21 -4.84 -4.07
N GLY A 351 16.36 -4.95 -3.04
CA GLY A 351 16.42 -4.09 -1.86
C GLY A 351 17.47 -4.51 -0.83
N ASP A 352 17.54 -3.76 0.26
CA ASP A 352 18.51 -3.96 1.33
C ASP A 352 18.33 -5.32 2.02
N MET A 353 19.44 -5.89 2.48
CA MET A 353 19.44 -7.11 3.28
C MET A 353 18.93 -6.82 4.70
N CYS A 354 18.26 -7.80 5.32
CA CYS A 354 17.83 -7.71 6.70
C CYS A 354 18.99 -7.33 7.65
N SER A 355 18.72 -6.41 8.57
CA SER A 355 19.64 -6.02 9.64
C SER A 355 19.22 -6.70 10.95
N PHE A 356 20.19 -7.33 11.62
CA PHE A 356 19.96 -8.12 12.82
C PHE A 356 20.70 -7.52 14.01
N LYS A 357 20.11 -7.63 15.20
CA LYS A 357 20.75 -7.19 16.46
C LYS A 357 21.98 -8.02 16.80
N VAL A 358 21.98 -9.30 16.40
CA VAL A 358 23.08 -10.24 16.62
C VAL A 358 23.79 -10.50 15.29
N LYS A 359 25.12 -10.48 15.31
CA LYS A 359 25.93 -10.84 14.14
C LYS A 359 25.88 -12.36 13.96
N ALA A 360 25.10 -12.81 12.98
CA ALA A 360 24.99 -14.22 12.62
C ALA A 360 25.87 -14.55 11.40
N GLU A 361 26.54 -15.69 11.43
CA GLU A 361 27.33 -16.21 10.30
C GLU A 361 26.44 -16.57 9.10
N TYR A 362 25.21 -17.02 9.38
CA TYR A 362 24.19 -17.34 8.38
C TYR A 362 22.92 -16.49 8.58
N PRO A 363 22.82 -15.30 7.94
CA PRO A 363 21.67 -14.42 8.10
C PRO A 363 20.39 -14.99 7.45
N HIS A 364 19.33 -15.15 8.23
CA HIS A 364 18.01 -15.58 7.77
C HIS A 364 16.87 -14.86 8.54
N PRO A 365 15.65 -14.76 7.97
CA PRO A 365 14.59 -13.91 8.53
C PRO A 365 14.13 -14.28 9.95
N LEU A 366 14.20 -15.56 10.33
CA LEU A 366 13.77 -16.01 11.66
C LEU A 366 14.61 -15.44 12.81
N LEU A 367 15.81 -14.90 12.54
CA LEU A 367 16.61 -14.17 13.53
C LEU A 367 15.95 -12.86 14.01
N HIS A 368 14.88 -12.41 13.36
CA HIS A 368 14.05 -11.31 13.87
C HIS A 368 13.11 -11.73 15.01
N ILE A 369 12.89 -13.03 15.20
CA ILE A 369 11.99 -13.57 16.22
C ILE A 369 12.82 -13.78 17.50
N ASN A 370 12.47 -13.07 18.58
CA ASN A 370 13.22 -13.11 19.85
C ASN A 370 13.33 -14.52 20.47
N GLU A 371 12.40 -15.42 20.17
CA GLU A 371 12.36 -16.81 20.68
C GLU A 371 12.93 -17.82 19.67
N TRP A 372 13.56 -17.35 18.58
CA TRP A 372 14.19 -18.24 17.62
C TRP A 372 15.46 -18.86 18.20
N ASN A 373 15.39 -20.15 18.52
CA ASN A 373 16.54 -20.98 18.86
C ASN A 373 16.83 -21.95 17.71
N GLU A 374 18.03 -21.89 17.13
CA GLU A 374 18.48 -22.78 16.03
C GLU A 374 18.31 -24.27 16.36
N GLY A 375 18.35 -24.64 17.64
CA GLY A 375 18.18 -26.03 18.12
C GLY A 375 16.74 -26.52 18.29
N SER A 376 15.71 -25.70 18.06
CA SER A 376 14.33 -26.05 18.42
C SER A 376 13.57 -26.89 17.40
N VAL A 377 14.12 -27.09 16.19
CA VAL A 377 13.39 -27.77 15.10
C VAL A 377 14.27 -28.79 14.39
N GLU A 378 14.49 -29.95 15.02
CA GLU A 378 14.80 -31.20 14.29
C GLU A 378 13.56 -31.61 13.47
N ARG A 379 13.31 -30.96 12.32
CA ARG A 379 12.30 -31.44 11.36
C ARG A 379 12.94 -32.36 10.33
N SER A 380 12.66 -33.64 10.53
CA SER A 380 13.05 -34.84 9.79
C SER A 380 14.45 -34.80 9.15
N GLY A 381 15.48 -34.72 9.99
CA GLY A 381 16.78 -35.26 9.65
C GLY A 381 16.77 -36.78 9.83
N LYS A 382 16.51 -37.51 8.73
CA LYS A 382 16.50 -38.98 8.61
C LYS A 382 15.45 -39.69 9.47
N ILE A 383 14.65 -40.54 8.83
CA ILE A 383 13.97 -41.66 9.49
C ILE A 383 15.07 -42.43 10.26
N LYS A 384 15.15 -42.26 11.58
CA LYS A 384 16.13 -42.97 12.42
C LYS A 384 15.74 -44.45 12.59
N ASP A 385 14.50 -44.81 12.27
CA ASP A 385 13.92 -46.13 12.48
C ASP A 385 12.80 -46.42 11.44
N LEU A 386 12.89 -47.58 10.78
CA LEU A 386 11.95 -48.05 9.75
C LEU A 386 10.50 -48.19 10.28
N ALA A 387 10.32 -48.46 11.58
CA ALA A 387 9.03 -48.59 12.22
C ALA A 387 8.29 -47.24 12.28
N SER A 388 9.00 -46.15 12.60
CA SER A 388 8.43 -44.80 12.56
C SER A 388 8.01 -44.36 11.14
N ALA A 389 8.69 -44.84 10.09
CA ALA A 389 8.25 -44.62 8.71
C ALA A 389 7.00 -45.41 8.34
N LEU A 390 6.91 -46.66 8.84
CA LEU A 390 5.75 -47.53 8.67
C LEU A 390 4.51 -46.98 9.39
N GLU A 391 4.66 -46.44 10.59
CA GLU A 391 3.61 -45.75 11.35
C GLU A 391 3.06 -44.54 10.58
N ASN A 392 3.94 -43.68 10.07
CA ASN A 392 3.54 -42.51 9.29
C ASN A 392 2.84 -42.89 7.97
N LEU A 393 3.31 -43.97 7.31
CA LEU A 393 2.67 -44.47 6.10
C LEU A 393 1.26 -45.02 6.39
N LYS A 394 1.09 -45.76 7.49
CA LYS A 394 -0.22 -46.27 7.94
C LYS A 394 -1.18 -45.13 8.26
N ALA A 395 -0.72 -44.10 8.96
CA ALA A 395 -1.53 -42.92 9.26
C ALA A 395 -1.96 -42.17 7.99
N ALA A 396 -1.06 -42.04 7.01
CA ALA A 396 -1.36 -41.42 5.72
C ALA A 396 -2.36 -42.23 4.89
N ILE A 397 -2.24 -43.57 4.89
CA ILE A 397 -3.20 -44.47 4.22
C ILE A 397 -4.58 -44.37 4.88
N ALA A 398 -4.65 -44.41 6.21
CA ALA A 398 -5.92 -44.29 6.93
C ALA A 398 -6.62 -42.95 6.66
N ALA A 399 -5.86 -41.85 6.55
CA ALA A 399 -6.39 -40.55 6.17
C ALA A 399 -6.91 -40.51 4.72
N ALA A 400 -6.24 -41.20 3.79
CA ALA A 400 -6.68 -41.32 2.40
C ALA A 400 -7.95 -42.20 2.27
N GLU A 401 -8.03 -43.30 3.03
CA GLU A 401 -9.21 -44.18 3.07
C GLU A 401 -10.43 -43.48 3.66
N ALA A 402 -10.24 -42.62 4.67
CA ALA A 402 -11.32 -41.80 5.23
C ALA A 402 -11.87 -40.78 4.24
N PHE A 403 -11.10 -40.40 3.21
CA PHE A 403 -11.52 -39.52 2.11
C PHE A 403 -12.27 -40.25 0.99
N LEU A 404 -12.17 -41.57 0.93
CA LEU A 404 -12.81 -42.42 -0.09
C LEU A 404 -14.16 -42.98 0.36
N LYS A 405 -14.58 -42.71 1.60
CA LYS A 405 -15.94 -42.93 2.11
C LYS A 405 -16.71 -41.62 2.06
#